data_AF-A0A151JLF8-F1
#
_entry.id   AF-A0A151JLF8-F1
#
_cell.length_a   1.000
_cell.length_b   1.000
_cell.length_c   1.000
_cell.angle_alpha   90.00
_cell.angle_beta   90.00
_cell.angle_gamma   90.00
#
_symmetry.space_group_name_H-M   'P 1'
#
loop_
_entity.id
_entity.type
_entity.pdbx_description
1 polymer ?
#
loop_
_entity_poly.entity_id
_entity_poly.type
_entity_poly.pdbx_seq_one_letter_code
_entity_poly.pdbx_strand_id
1 'polypeptide(L)'
;IKSIDRTFALKHIHFGKAVVEIANFLAICIFNGGYINILKIMEMMGVIIDKSAHDLALSRDENRLKRSEYHASTSSKDVRIANREEKAAQNDFYEAEKGVLYSPGIDH
;
A
#
# COMPACT_ATOMS: atom_id res chain seq x y z
N ILE A 1 11.74 -37.04 18.30
CA ILE A 1 11.15 -35.99 17.44
C ILE A 1 9.81 -36.53 16.95
N LYS A 2 8.73 -36.24 17.68
CA LYS A 2 7.37 -36.66 17.29
C LYS A 2 6.87 -35.63 16.29
N SER A 3 6.64 -36.07 15.06
CA SER A 3 6.02 -35.29 13.99
C SER A 3 4.70 -34.72 14.51
N ILE A 4 4.61 -33.40 14.59
CA ILE A 4 3.36 -32.70 14.86
C ILE A 4 2.52 -32.90 13.59
N ASP A 5 1.59 -33.83 13.69
CA ASP A 5 0.65 -34.17 12.64
C ASP A 5 -0.21 -32.93 12.39
N ARG A 6 -0.23 -32.41 11.16
CA ARG A 6 -1.03 -31.25 10.76
C ARG A 6 -2.50 -31.62 10.62
N THR A 7 -3.08 -32.21 11.65
CA THR A 7 -4.49 -32.63 11.69
C THR A 7 -5.33 -31.67 12.52
N PHE A 8 -5.06 -30.36 12.44
CA PHE A 8 -5.97 -29.33 12.96
C PHE A 8 -7.02 -28.88 11.95
N ALA A 9 -7.22 -29.61 10.85
CA ALA A 9 -8.41 -29.47 10.03
C ALA A 9 -9.50 -30.36 10.63
N LEU A 10 -10.34 -29.78 11.48
CA LEU A 10 -11.54 -30.40 12.01
C LEU A 10 -12.42 -30.87 10.83
N LYS A 11 -12.41 -32.17 10.52
CA LYS A 11 -13.08 -32.81 9.36
C LYS A 11 -14.61 -32.69 9.37
N HIS A 12 -15.19 -31.92 10.30
CA HIS A 12 -16.63 -31.80 10.53
C HIS A 12 -17.17 -30.37 10.41
N ILE A 13 -16.34 -29.37 10.07
CA ILE A 13 -16.84 -28.04 9.69
C ILE A 13 -16.52 -27.82 8.22
N HIS A 14 -17.22 -28.57 7.37
CA HIS A 14 -17.29 -28.23 5.95
C HIS A 14 -18.29 -27.08 5.82
N PHE A 15 -17.82 -25.85 6.00
CA PHE A 15 -18.58 -24.69 5.53
C PHE A 15 -18.77 -24.83 4.02
N GLY A 16 -20.00 -24.61 3.54
CA GLY A 16 -20.29 -24.67 2.12
C GLY A 16 -19.44 -23.67 1.33
N LYS A 17 -19.17 -23.98 0.06
CA LYS A 17 -18.40 -23.12 -0.87
C LYS A 17 -18.77 -21.64 -0.76
N ALA A 18 -20.08 -21.35 -0.71
CA ALA A 18 -20.61 -19.98 -0.59
C ALA A 18 -20.14 -19.24 0.67
N VAL A 19 -20.04 -19.91 1.82
CA VAL A 19 -19.59 -19.28 3.08
C VAL A 19 -18.11 -18.91 2.99
N VAL A 20 -17.29 -19.79 2.42
CA VAL A 20 -15.86 -19.53 2.20
C VAL A 20 -15.66 -18.38 1.23
N GLU A 21 -16.45 -18.31 0.16
CA GLU A 21 -16.39 -17.22 -0.82
C GLU A 21 -16.78 -15.87 -0.20
N ILE A 22 -17.86 -15.82 0.58
CA ILE A 22 -18.28 -14.59 1.29
C ILE A 22 -17.22 -14.14 2.29
N ALA A 23 -16.65 -15.09 3.06
CA ALA A 23 -15.56 -14.80 3.98
C ALA A 23 -14.33 -14.24 3.26
N ASN A 24 -13.99 -14.79 2.08
CA ASN A 24 -12.90 -14.29 1.26
C ASN A 24 -13.17 -12.87 0.74
N PHE A 25 -14.38 -12.58 0.24
CA PHE A 25 -14.73 -11.23 -0.19
C PHE A 25 -14.65 -10.22 0.95
N LEU A 26 -15.14 -10.58 2.14
CA LEU A 26 -15.02 -9.75 3.34
C LEU A 26 -13.56 -9.52 3.74
N ALA A 27 -12.73 -10.57 3.72
CA ALA A 27 -11.31 -10.45 4.00
C ALA A 27 -10.62 -9.48 3.04
N ILE A 28 -10.87 -9.62 1.73
CA ILE A 28 -10.34 -8.70 0.70
C ILE A 28 -10.77 -7.26 0.99
N CYS A 29 -12.04 -7.05 1.35
CA CYS A 29 -12.54 -5.71 1.66
C CYS A 29 -11.90 -5.12 2.92
N ILE A 30 -11.70 -5.93 3.97
CA ILE A 30 -11.06 -5.48 5.23
C ILE A 30 -9.59 -5.13 4.98
N PHE A 31 -8.85 -6.00 4.29
CA PHE A 31 -7.42 -5.78 4.01
C PHE A 31 -7.17 -4.60 3.07
N ASN A 32 -8.02 -4.42 2.05
CA ASN A 32 -7.95 -3.26 1.15
C ASN A 32 -8.67 -2.02 1.72
N GLY A 33 -9.24 -2.16 2.92
CA GLY A 33 -9.96 -1.14 3.64
C GLY A 33 -11.23 -0.63 2.97
N GLY A 34 -11.82 -1.32 1.98
CA GLY A 34 -13.03 -0.88 1.28
C GLY A 34 -14.30 -1.12 2.08
N TYR A 35 -14.64 -0.21 3.00
CA TYR A 35 -15.80 -0.34 3.88
C TYR A 35 -17.13 -0.24 3.12
N ILE A 36 -17.21 0.55 2.06
CA ILE A 36 -18.40 0.59 1.18
C ILE A 36 -18.69 -0.79 0.57
N ASN A 37 -17.65 -1.54 0.20
CA ASN A 37 -17.83 -2.87 -0.38
C ASN A 37 -18.34 -3.87 0.66
N ILE A 38 -17.97 -3.71 1.95
CA ILE A 38 -18.52 -4.51 3.05
C ILE A 38 -20.03 -4.25 3.17
N LEU A 39 -20.45 -2.98 3.11
CA LEU A 39 -21.88 -2.63 3.18
C LEU A 39 -22.67 -3.21 2.00
N LYS A 40 -22.09 -3.22 0.78
CA LYS A 40 -22.71 -3.86 -0.39
C LYS A 40 -22.87 -5.37 -0.23
N ILE A 41 -21.87 -6.04 0.36
CA ILE A 41 -21.95 -7.48 0.66
C ILE A 41 -23.05 -7.73 1.70
N MET A 42 -23.15 -6.89 2.73
CA MET A 42 -24.21 -6.98 3.75
C MET A 42 -25.61 -6.75 3.17
N GLU A 43 -25.77 -5.75 2.30
CA GLU A 43 -27.02 -5.48 1.58
C GLU A 43 -27.44 -6.67 0.71
N MET A 44 -26.50 -7.27 -0.02
CA MET A 44 -26.74 -8.49 -0.82
C MET A 44 -27.21 -9.68 0.05
N MET A 45 -26.76 -9.76 1.30
CA MET A 45 -27.21 -10.77 2.26
C MET A 45 -28.55 -10.41 2.93
N GLY A 46 -29.18 -9.29 2.56
CA GLY A 46 -30.46 -8.83 3.10
C GLY A 46 -30.35 -8.05 4.40
N VAL A 47 -29.16 -7.58 4.77
CA VAL A 47 -28.97 -6.70 5.93
C VAL A 47 -29.38 -5.28 5.55
N ILE A 48 -30.26 -4.68 6.36
CA ILE A 48 -30.68 -3.29 6.17
C ILE A 48 -29.56 -2.37 6.67
N ILE A 49 -29.10 -1.49 5.79
CA ILE A 49 -28.03 -0.53 6.08
C ILE A 49 -28.64 0.84 6.35
N ASP A 50 -28.35 1.38 7.53
CA ASP A 50 -28.76 2.75 7.86
C ASP A 50 -27.90 3.79 7.12
N LYS A 51 -28.48 4.95 6.86
CA LYS A 51 -27.78 6.07 6.19
C LYS A 51 -26.55 6.51 6.99
N SER A 52 -26.61 6.52 8.32
CA SER A 52 -25.46 6.88 9.15
C SER A 52 -24.29 5.90 8.97
N ALA A 53 -24.59 4.60 8.86
CA ALA A 53 -23.56 3.59 8.60
C ALA A 53 -22.92 3.76 7.21
N HIS A 54 -23.73 4.09 6.20
CA HIS A 54 -23.22 4.41 4.87
C HIS A 54 -22.31 5.64 4.88
N ASP A 55 -22.74 6.74 5.50
CA ASP A 55 -21.96 7.98 5.57
C ASP A 55 -20.63 7.78 6.34
N LEU A 56 -20.65 6.99 7.41
CA LEU A 56 -19.44 6.61 8.14
C LEU A 56 -18.47 5.81 7.27
N ALA A 57 -18.97 4.81 6.52
CA ALA A 57 -18.14 4.01 5.63
C ALA A 57 -17.53 4.84 4.50
N LEU A 58 -18.32 5.75 3.92
CA LEU A 58 -17.86 6.69 2.90
C LEU A 58 -16.73 7.57 3.43
N SER A 59 -16.92 8.20 4.59
CA SER A 59 -15.90 9.06 5.22
C SER A 59 -14.61 8.29 5.53
N ARG A 60 -14.71 7.05 6.01
CA ARG A 60 -13.53 6.19 6.23
C ARG A 60 -12.80 5.86 4.93
N ASP A 61 -13.54 5.56 3.87
CA ASP A 61 -12.97 5.21 2.57
C ASP A 61 -12.25 6.41 1.94
N GLU A 62 -12.86 7.60 2.00
CA GLU A 62 -12.23 8.85 1.53
C GLU A 62 -10.96 9.19 2.30
N ASN A 63 -10.98 9.06 3.63
CA ASN A 63 -9.79 9.31 4.45
C ASN A 63 -8.66 8.33 4.14
N ARG A 64 -8.99 7.05 3.87
CA ARG A 64 -8.01 6.06 3.42
C ARG A 64 -7.42 6.46 2.07
N LEU A 65 -8.26 6.84 1.10
CA LEU A 65 -7.81 7.25 -0.23
C LEU A 65 -6.83 8.42 -0.14
N LYS A 66 -7.19 9.47 0.61
CA LYS A 66 -6.33 10.65 0.84
C LYS A 66 -4.98 10.27 1.45
N ARG A 67 -4.98 9.35 2.43
CA ARG A 67 -3.74 8.86 3.06
C ARG A 67 -2.87 8.10 2.06
N SER A 68 -3.48 7.24 1.25
CA SER A 68 -2.79 6.49 0.19
C SER A 68 -2.14 7.43 -0.83
N GLU A 69 -2.90 8.42 -1.31
CA GLU A 69 -2.42 9.45 -2.24
C GLU A 69 -1.27 10.27 -1.64
N TYR A 70 -1.38 10.63 -0.35
CA TYR A 70 -0.31 11.32 0.36
C TYR A 70 0.97 10.48 0.44
N HIS A 71 0.88 9.20 0.80
CA HIS A 71 2.03 8.31 0.83
C HIS A 71 2.65 8.08 -0.56
N ALA A 72 1.82 7.90 -1.58
CA ALA A 72 2.29 7.78 -2.96
C ALA A 72 3.03 9.04 -3.42
N SER A 73 2.49 10.22 -3.08
CA SER A 73 3.09 11.51 -3.42
C SER A 73 4.41 11.76 -2.68
N THR A 74 4.45 11.48 -1.37
CA THR A 74 5.67 11.62 -0.55
C THR A 74 6.76 10.66 -1.01
N SER A 75 6.46 9.37 -1.18
CA SER A 75 7.41 8.40 -1.73
C SER A 75 7.95 8.83 -3.10
N SER A 76 7.09 9.37 -3.97
CA SER A 76 7.54 9.91 -5.26
C SER A 76 8.43 11.14 -5.11
N LYS A 77 8.19 12.00 -4.12
CA LYS A 77 9.06 13.15 -3.83
C LYS A 77 10.41 12.68 -3.32
N ASP A 78 10.42 11.73 -2.39
CA ASP A 78 11.64 11.19 -1.79
C ASP A 78 12.54 10.54 -2.85
N VAL A 79 11.95 9.75 -3.76
CA VAL A 79 12.68 9.18 -4.91
C VAL A 79 13.26 10.26 -5.81
N ARG A 80 12.50 11.34 -6.09
CA ARG A 80 13.01 12.45 -6.91
C ARG A 80 14.14 13.21 -6.22
N ILE A 81 14.09 13.36 -4.89
CA ILE A 81 15.13 14.02 -4.11
C ILE A 81 16.40 13.16 -4.12
N ALA A 82 16.29 11.87 -3.81
CA ALA A 82 17.41 10.92 -3.84
C ALA A 82 18.11 10.92 -5.21
N ASN A 83 17.35 10.87 -6.30
CA ASN A 83 17.91 10.92 -7.66
C ASN A 83 18.63 12.26 -7.97
N ARG A 84 18.19 13.37 -7.36
CA ARG A 84 18.85 14.68 -7.55
C ARG A 84 20.13 14.76 -6.72
N GLU A 85 20.11 14.28 -5.49
CA GLU A 85 21.27 14.23 -4.60
C GLU A 85 22.37 13.34 -5.19
N GLU A 86 22.02 12.18 -5.75
CA GLU A 86 22.97 11.29 -6.44
C GLU A 86 23.63 12.00 -7.64
N LYS A 87 22.84 12.70 -8.45
CA LYS A 87 23.37 13.47 -9.59
C LYS A 87 24.24 14.64 -9.16
N ALA A 88 23.87 15.33 -8.08
CA ALA A 88 24.66 16.43 -7.53
C ALA A 88 26.01 15.91 -7.01
N ALA A 89 26.00 14.85 -6.21
CA ALA A 89 27.22 14.22 -5.72
C ALA A 89 28.13 13.77 -6.88
N GLN A 90 27.56 13.13 -7.91
CA GLN A 90 28.31 12.73 -9.09
C GLN A 90 28.92 13.92 -9.83
N ASN A 91 28.21 15.05 -9.91
CA ASN A 91 28.71 16.26 -10.52
C ASN A 91 29.84 16.91 -9.70
N ASP A 92 29.71 16.95 -8.37
CA ASP A 92 30.75 17.44 -7.46
C ASP A 92 32.04 16.62 -7.60
N PHE A 93 31.92 15.30 -7.75
CA PHE A 93 33.08 14.43 -8.04
C PHE A 93 33.75 14.79 -9.37
N TYR A 94 32.98 14.98 -10.44
CA TYR A 94 33.54 15.38 -11.74
C TYR A 94 34.15 16.78 -11.72
N GLU A 95 33.59 17.71 -10.95
CA GLU A 95 34.11 19.07 -10.81
C GLU A 95 35.40 19.08 -9.99
N ALA A 96 35.50 18.26 -8.94
CA ALA A 96 36.76 18.05 -8.21
C ALA A 96 37.85 17.42 -9.10
N GLU A 97 37.50 16.41 -9.91
CA GLU A 97 38.43 15.77 -10.85
C GLU A 97 38.91 16.73 -11.94
N LYS A 98 37.99 17.51 -12.54
CA LYS A 98 38.33 18.51 -13.56
C LYS A 98 39.04 19.73 -12.99
N GLY A 99 38.69 20.18 -11.78
CA GLY A 99 39.34 21.30 -11.10
C GLY A 99 40.82 21.07 -10.83
N VAL A 100 41.23 19.83 -10.59
CA VAL A 100 42.65 19.43 -10.52
C VAL A 100 43.33 19.55 -11.90
N LEU A 101 42.62 19.19 -12.97
CA LEU A 101 43.12 19.25 -14.35
C LEU A 101 43.20 20.68 -14.92
N TYR A 102 42.35 21.60 -14.46
CA TYR A 102 42.34 23.03 -14.84
C TYR A 102 43.12 23.94 -13.87
N SER A 103 44.18 23.42 -13.26
CA SER A 103 45.13 24.23 -12.48
C SER A 103 45.74 25.35 -13.35
N PRO A 104 45.93 26.60 -12.84
CA PRO A 104 46.30 27.77 -13.65
C PRO A 104 47.59 27.58 -14.45
N GLY A 105 47.46 27.66 -15.77
CA GLY A 105 48.58 27.56 -16.70
C GLY A 105 48.12 27.64 -18.15
N ILE A 106 47.27 28.61 -18.49
CA ILE A 106 47.11 29.03 -19.88
C ILE A 106 47.16 30.56 -19.94
N ASP A 107 48.32 31.08 -19.56
CA ASP A 107 48.81 32.39 -19.97
C ASP A 107 49.84 32.11 -21.07
N HIS A 108 49.47 32.30 -22.34
CA HIS A 108 50.40 32.53 -23.44
C HIS A 108 49.75 33.35 -24.54
#